data_AF-A0A1H4H1W1-F1
#
_entry.id   AF-A0A1H4H1W1-F1
#
_cell.length_a   1.000
_cell.length_b   1.000
_cell.length_c   1.000
_cell.angle_alpha   90.00
_cell.angle_beta   90.00
_cell.angle_gamma   90.00
#
_symmetry.space_group_name_H-M   'P 1'
#
loop_
_entity.id
_entity.type
_entity.pdbx_description
1 polymer ?
#
loop_
_entity_poly.entity_id
_entity_poly.type
_entity_poly.pdbx_seq_one_letter_code
_entity_poly.pdbx_strand_id
1 'polypeptide(L)' 'MGDKRMEKNKPNNSSMAKDMKEMKYQGRVMERMNTNEEVKDKGQDPDPKQHEK' A
#
# COMPACT_ATOMS: atom_id res chain seq x y z
N MET A 1 -16.75 -29.83 -10.53
CA MET A 1 -15.92 -28.59 -10.55
C MET A 1 -16.69 -27.53 -9.76
N GLY A 2 -16.24 -26.86 -8.70
CA GLY A 2 -15.05 -26.92 -7.83
C GLY A 2 -15.44 -26.35 -6.45
N ASP A 3 -14.59 -26.53 -5.41
CA ASP A 3 -14.89 -26.13 -4.03
C ASP A 3 -14.34 -24.73 -3.69
N LYS A 4 -15.23 -23.88 -3.17
CA LYS A 4 -15.27 -22.40 -3.09
C LYS A 4 -14.30 -21.77 -2.07
N ARG A 5 -13.33 -22.52 -1.55
CA ARG A 5 -12.41 -22.06 -0.49
C ARG A 5 -11.19 -21.30 -1.01
N MET A 6 -10.79 -21.53 -2.26
CA MET A 6 -9.62 -20.87 -2.87
C MET A 6 -9.94 -19.53 -3.55
N GLU A 7 -11.21 -19.15 -3.60
CA GLU A 7 -11.71 -17.85 -4.10
C GLU A 7 -11.62 -16.75 -3.03
N LYS A 8 -11.50 -17.13 -1.76
CA LYS A 8 -11.60 -16.21 -0.62
C LYS A 8 -10.37 -15.35 -0.33
N ASN A 9 -9.23 -15.60 -0.98
CA ASN A 9 -7.93 -15.00 -0.63
C ASN A 9 -7.14 -14.44 -1.84
N LYS A 10 -7.82 -14.02 -2.91
CA LYS A 10 -7.15 -13.47 -4.09
C LYS A 10 -7.22 -11.93 -4.16
N PRO A 11 -6.09 -11.21 -3.98
CA PRO A 11 -5.95 -9.86 -4.51
C PRO A 11 -5.64 -9.96 -6.01
N ASN A 12 -6.61 -9.62 -6.85
CA ASN A 12 -6.61 -10.03 -8.26
C ASN A 12 -5.81 -9.13 -9.21
N ASN A 13 -5.17 -8.07 -8.71
CA ASN A 13 -4.80 -6.81 -9.37
C ASN A 13 -5.80 -5.67 -9.06
N SER A 14 -5.25 -4.46 -8.89
CA SER A 14 -5.84 -3.23 -8.29
C SER A 14 -6.35 -3.35 -6.84
N SER A 15 -5.58 -3.99 -5.96
CA SER A 15 -6.12 -4.60 -4.72
C SER A 15 -5.79 -3.90 -3.40
N MET A 16 -6.83 -3.69 -2.59
CA MET A 16 -6.76 -3.57 -1.12
C MET A 16 -6.13 -4.84 -0.49
N ALA A 17 -5.63 -4.73 0.75
CA ALA A 17 -5.09 -5.87 1.50
C ALA A 17 -6.07 -7.06 1.49
N LYS A 18 -5.57 -8.25 1.14
CA LYS A 18 -6.37 -9.48 0.98
C LYS A 18 -6.91 -10.03 2.30
N ASP A 19 -6.27 -9.68 3.42
CA ASP A 19 -6.64 -10.12 4.75
C ASP A 19 -6.12 -9.14 5.83
N MET A 20 -6.58 -9.33 7.07
CA MET A 20 -6.21 -8.50 8.22
C MET A 20 -4.72 -8.56 8.57
N LYS A 21 -4.06 -9.67 8.25
CA LYS A 21 -2.63 -9.85 8.53
C LYS A 21 -1.82 -8.99 7.55
N GLU A 22 -2.21 -8.98 6.28
CA GLU A 22 -1.63 -8.15 5.24
C GLU A 22 -1.90 -6.66 5.50
N MET A 23 -3.11 -6.30 5.94
CA MET A 23 -3.43 -4.92 6.31
C MET A 23 -2.52 -4.40 7.44
N LYS A 24 -2.34 -5.19 8.50
CA LYS A 24 -1.44 -4.83 9.62
C LYS A 24 0.01 -4.71 9.18
N TYR A 25 0.45 -5.55 8.27
CA TYR A 25 1.81 -5.49 7.73
C TYR A 25 2.00 -4.22 6.89
N GLN A 26 1.08 -3.92 5.98
CA GLN A 26 1.13 -2.71 5.15
C GLN A 26 1.11 -1.43 6.00
N GLY A 27 0.27 -1.38 7.05
CA GLY A 27 0.23 -0.24 7.98
C GLY A 27 1.58 0.05 8.64
N ARG A 28 2.27 -0.99 9.13
CA ARG A 28 3.62 -0.84 9.74
C ARG A 28 4.67 -0.36 8.74
N VAL A 29 4.53 -0.71 7.47
CA VAL A 29 5.44 -0.22 6.42
C VAL A 29 5.17 1.25 6.15
N MET A 30 3.89 1.65 6.06
CA MET A 30 3.49 3.05 5.88
C MET A 30 3.93 3.93 7.06
N GLU A 31 3.82 3.45 8.31
CA GLU A 31 4.28 4.16 9.51
C GLU A 31 5.78 4.51 9.48
N ARG A 32 6.59 3.79 8.70
CA ARG A 32 8.04 4.01 8.58
C ARG A 32 8.43 4.83 7.36
N MET A 33 7.47 5.17 6.49
CA MET A 33 7.74 6.01 5.32
C MET A 33 7.88 7.47 5.78
N ASN A 34 8.90 8.14 5.25
CA ASN A 34 9.09 9.56 5.51
C ASN A 34 7.98 10.36 4.82
N THR A 35 7.57 11.45 5.44
CA THR A 35 6.70 12.45 4.83
C THR A 35 7.45 13.26 3.76
N ASN A 36 6.71 13.94 2.88
CA ASN A 36 7.30 14.81 1.88
C ASN A 36 8.13 15.97 2.49
N GLU A 37 7.81 16.40 3.71
CA GLU A 37 8.57 17.42 4.43
C GLU A 37 9.91 16.83 4.91
N GLU A 38 9.89 15.66 5.54
CA GLU A 38 11.09 14.95 6.00
C GLU A 38 12.03 14.52 4.87
N VAL A 39 11.49 14.21 3.68
CA VAL A 39 12.28 13.91 2.47
C VAL A 39 13.03 15.15 1.99
N LYS A 40 12.36 16.31 1.98
CA LYS A 40 12.99 17.59 1.62
C LYS A 40 14.06 18.01 2.61
N ASP A 41 13.82 17.84 3.91
CA ASP A 41 14.79 18.18 4.96
C ASP A 41 16.08 17.34 4.86
N LYS A 42 16.00 16.14 4.27
CA LYS A 42 17.16 15.27 3.96
C LYS A 42 17.84 15.61 2.63
N GLY A 43 17.39 16.64 1.92
CA GLY A 43 17.93 17.03 0.61
C GLY A 43 17.55 16.08 -0.53
N GLN A 44 16.47 15.30 -0.37
CA GLN A 44 15.93 14.43 -1.40
C GLN A 44 14.67 15.05 -2.03
N ASP A 45 14.38 14.67 -3.27
CA ASP A 45 13.19 15.11 -3.97
C ASP A 45 12.00 14.19 -3.63
N PRO A 46 10.88 14.72 -3.10
CA PRO A 46 9.70 13.93 -2.84
C PRO A 46 8.96 13.60 -4.14
N ASP A 47 8.07 12.60 -4.06
CA ASP A 47 7.21 12.24 -5.19
C ASP A 47 6.37 13.45 -5.66
N PRO A 48 6.18 13.61 -6.98
CA PRO A 48 5.44 14.73 -7.53
C PRO A 48 3.98 14.69 -7.07
N LYS A 49 3.43 15.86 -6.76
CA LYS A 49 2.00 15.98 -6.47
C LYS A 49 1.20 15.61 -7.72
N GLN A 50 0.38 14.58 -7.63
CA GLN A 50 -0.54 14.22 -8.69
C GLN A 50 -1.65 15.27 -8.76
N HIS A 51 -1.75 15.97 -9.89
CA HIS A 51 -2.84 16.89 -10.17
C HIS A 51 -3.90 16.16 -11.00
N GLU A 52 -5.18 16.34 -10.68
CA GLU A 52 -6.26 15.95 -11.60
C GLU A 52 -6.17 16.83 -12.85
N LYS A 53 -6.31 16.22 -14.03
CA LYS A 53 -6.42 16.95 -15.31
C LYS A 53 -7.88 17.25 -15.62
#